data_AF-A0A354UNZ4-F1
#
_entry.id   AF-A0A354UNZ4-F1
#
_cell.length_a   1.000
_cell.length_b   1.000
_cell.length_c   1.000
_cell.angle_alpha   90.00
_cell.angle_beta   90.00
_cell.angle_gamma   90.00
#
_symmetry.space_group_name_H-M   'P 1'
#
loop_
_entity.id
_entity.type
_entity.pdbx_description
1 polymer ?
#
loop_
_entity_poly.entity_id
_entity_poly.type
_entity_poly.pdbx_seq_one_letter_code
_entity_poly.pdbx_strand_id
1 'polypeptide(L)'
;MSSGNIEISSLKQYLELKAQNAVFDGQSYLFWEYCRLLKEIKPDYFLLENVVMAKKWEDIITNSLGVSPIKINSSLLSAQNRPRLYWTNIKGVRQPKDKNIVLDDILCENADTKDVSYCLTVQRCLPKLIVKYGYIPERFNAYNASEIKNKACTLSRGSMITSSCATLLFAKVESGVHTVKNGILDGQYKTFLKDGKYNIRKLNITEIERLQNLPDGYTDLPNISEQKRTEMIGNAWTVDIISHIFSYMRTKENGN
;
A
#
# COMPACT_ATOMS: atom_id res chain seq x y z
N MET A 1 -6.36 -31.12 26.00
CA MET A 1 -4.94 -31.20 25.61
C MET A 1 -4.57 -29.85 25.05
N SER A 2 -3.69 -29.10 25.73
CA SER A 2 -3.32 -27.75 25.33
C SER A 2 -2.55 -27.79 24.00
N SER A 3 -3.21 -27.43 22.91
CA SER A 3 -2.55 -27.11 21.64
C SER A 3 -1.75 -25.82 21.86
N GLY A 4 -0.49 -25.94 22.28
CA GLY A 4 0.42 -24.81 22.32
C GLY A 4 0.57 -24.25 20.91
N ASN A 5 0.44 -22.93 20.74
CA ASN A 5 0.78 -22.26 19.50
C ASN A 5 2.29 -22.41 19.27
N ILE A 6 2.68 -23.45 18.54
CA ILE A 6 4.09 -23.68 18.18
C ILE A 6 4.44 -22.70 17.06
N GLU A 7 5.33 -21.76 17.36
CA GLU A 7 5.89 -20.89 16.34
C GLU A 7 6.88 -21.67 15.47
N ILE A 8 6.72 -21.55 14.15
CA ILE A 8 7.60 -22.20 13.17
C ILE A 8 8.74 -21.24 12.85
N SER A 9 9.96 -21.64 13.18
CA SER A 9 11.17 -20.81 13.07
C SER A 9 12.21 -21.36 12.11
N SER A 10 11.98 -22.56 11.55
CA SER A 10 12.90 -23.16 10.57
C SER A 10 12.16 -24.01 9.53
N LEU A 11 12.80 -24.16 8.36
CA LEU A 11 12.29 -25.02 7.30
C LEU A 11 12.21 -26.49 7.72
N LYS A 12 13.18 -26.98 8.51
CA LYS A 12 13.18 -28.37 8.99
C LYS A 12 11.95 -28.66 9.84
N GLN A 13 11.70 -27.81 10.83
CA GLN A 13 10.52 -27.88 11.70
C GLN A 13 9.22 -27.83 10.88
N TYR A 14 9.14 -26.94 9.89
CA TYR A 14 7.99 -26.85 9.00
C TYR A 14 7.72 -28.15 8.23
N LEU A 15 8.76 -28.75 7.62
CA LEU A 15 8.63 -29.97 6.83
C LEU A 15 8.23 -31.17 7.70
N GLU A 16 8.74 -31.28 8.92
CA GLU A 16 8.36 -32.32 9.89
C GLU A 16 6.87 -32.20 10.27
N LEU A 17 6.40 -30.98 10.59
CA LEU A 17 4.99 -30.72 10.89
C LEU A 17 4.09 -31.01 9.68
N LYS A 18 4.53 -30.62 8.48
CA LYS A 18 3.79 -30.89 7.24
C LYS A 18 3.68 -32.39 6.95
N ALA A 19 4.75 -33.16 7.16
CA ALA A 19 4.75 -34.62 7.00
C ALA A 19 3.81 -35.32 8.00
N GLN A 20 3.58 -34.70 9.17
CA GLN A 20 2.64 -35.17 10.19
C GLN A 20 1.19 -34.70 9.93
N ASN A 21 0.90 -34.08 8.78
CA ASN A 21 -0.40 -33.48 8.46
C ASN A 21 -0.88 -32.47 9.51
N ALA A 22 0.04 -31.69 10.10
CA ALA A 22 -0.32 -30.63 11.02
C ALA A 22 -1.19 -29.56 10.34
N VAL A 23 -2.12 -29.00 11.12
CA VAL A 23 -2.94 -27.86 10.69
C VAL A 23 -2.20 -26.57 11.03
N PHE A 24 -2.07 -25.67 10.06
CA PHE A 24 -1.40 -24.38 10.23
C PHE A 24 -2.44 -23.27 10.33
N ASP A 25 -2.29 -22.39 11.33
CA ASP A 25 -3.09 -21.18 11.47
C ASP A 25 -2.41 -19.99 10.76
N GLY A 26 -3.22 -19.12 10.17
CA GLY A 26 -2.75 -17.99 9.36
C GLY A 26 -2.08 -18.39 8.04
N GLN A 27 -1.30 -17.46 7.46
CA GLN A 27 -0.68 -17.63 6.14
C GLN A 27 0.86 -17.55 6.18
N SER A 28 1.46 -17.24 7.33
CA SER A 28 2.91 -17.07 7.47
C SER A 28 3.70 -18.34 7.13
N TYR A 29 3.07 -19.51 7.22
CA TYR A 29 3.70 -20.78 6.82
C TYR A 29 4.05 -20.83 5.33
N LEU A 30 3.39 -20.04 4.48
CA LEU A 30 3.68 -19.96 3.03
C LEU A 30 5.10 -19.47 2.74
N PHE A 31 5.72 -18.73 3.67
CA PHE A 31 7.14 -18.39 3.58
C PHE A 31 8.04 -19.64 3.56
N TRP A 32 7.67 -20.69 4.28
CA TRP A 32 8.43 -21.94 4.30
C TRP A 32 8.25 -22.74 3.02
N GLU A 33 7.09 -22.65 2.37
CA GLU A 33 6.90 -23.15 1.01
C GLU A 33 7.80 -22.42 0.00
N TYR A 34 7.92 -21.09 0.10
CA TYR A 34 8.88 -20.31 -0.69
C TYR A 34 10.32 -20.80 -0.44
N CYS A 35 10.74 -20.98 0.82
CA CYS A 35 12.07 -21.50 1.15
C CYS A 35 12.32 -22.92 0.60
N ARG A 36 11.30 -23.79 0.64
CA ARG A 36 11.35 -25.14 0.09
C ARG A 36 11.60 -25.09 -1.42
N LEU A 37 10.77 -24.34 -2.15
CA LEU A 37 10.88 -24.20 -3.60
C LEU A 37 12.21 -23.55 -4.00
N LEU A 38 12.71 -22.57 -3.24
CA LEU A 38 14.01 -21.96 -3.50
C LEU A 38 15.16 -22.98 -3.45
N LYS A 39 15.12 -23.91 -2.49
CA LYS A 39 16.13 -24.98 -2.33
C LYS A 39 16.00 -26.08 -3.38
N GLU A 40 14.77 -26.43 -3.77
CA GLU A 40 14.50 -27.46 -4.78
C GLU A 40 14.86 -26.97 -6.19
N ILE A 41 14.42 -25.76 -6.56
CA ILE A 41 14.57 -25.20 -7.91
C ILE A 41 15.97 -24.62 -8.14
N LYS A 42 16.58 -24.00 -7.11
CA LYS A 42 17.89 -23.34 -7.19
C LYS A 42 17.99 -22.33 -8.35
N PRO A 43 17.10 -21.32 -8.41
CA PRO A 43 17.09 -20.35 -9.50
C PRO A 43 18.36 -19.48 -9.50
N ASP A 44 18.74 -18.96 -10.66
CA ASP A 44 19.85 -17.99 -10.82
C ASP A 44 19.63 -16.74 -9.94
N TYR A 45 18.38 -16.27 -9.89
CA TYR A 45 17.96 -15.12 -9.09
C TYR A 45 16.69 -15.42 -8.30
N PHE A 46 16.55 -14.81 -7.12
CA PHE A 46 15.32 -14.82 -6.34
C PHE A 46 14.99 -13.43 -5.81
N LEU A 47 13.71 -13.19 -5.54
CA LEU A 47 13.22 -11.99 -4.86
C LEU A 47 12.08 -12.39 -3.92
N LEU A 48 12.23 -12.04 -2.65
CA LEU A 48 11.14 -12.05 -1.68
C LEU A 48 10.88 -10.62 -1.23
N GLU A 49 9.63 -10.18 -1.28
CA GLU A 49 9.17 -8.93 -0.71
C GLU A 49 8.28 -9.21 0.50
N ASN A 50 8.36 -8.35 1.51
CA ASN A 50 7.42 -8.37 2.62
C ASN A 50 7.30 -6.98 3.27
N VAL A 51 6.27 -6.79 4.10
CA VAL A 51 6.05 -5.56 4.87
C VAL A 51 7.18 -5.32 5.87
N VAL A 52 7.35 -4.07 6.33
CA VAL A 52 8.22 -3.83 7.49
C VAL A 52 7.60 -4.47 8.72
N MET A 53 8.38 -5.24 9.47
CA MET A 53 7.92 -6.08 10.57
C MET A 53 8.85 -5.99 11.79
N ALA A 54 8.50 -6.66 12.89
CA ALA A 54 9.36 -6.73 14.07
C ALA A 54 10.67 -7.46 13.76
N LYS A 55 11.77 -7.01 14.40
CA LYS A 55 13.13 -7.47 14.11
C LYS A 55 13.30 -8.99 14.21
N LYS A 56 12.64 -9.63 15.20
CA LYS A 56 12.58 -11.10 15.34
C LYS A 56 12.19 -11.81 14.03
N TRP A 57 11.14 -11.34 13.35
CA TRP A 57 10.64 -11.96 12.12
C TRP A 57 11.52 -11.65 10.91
N GLU A 58 12.03 -10.41 10.83
CA GLU A 58 13.02 -10.02 9.82
C GLU A 58 14.28 -10.89 9.91
N ASP A 59 14.77 -11.18 11.12
CA ASP A 59 15.95 -12.00 11.36
C ASP A 59 15.69 -13.47 10.98
N ILE A 60 14.50 -14.02 11.27
CA ILE A 60 14.11 -15.37 10.83
C ILE A 60 14.16 -15.47 9.30
N ILE A 61 13.59 -14.50 8.58
CA ILE A 61 13.60 -14.49 7.11
C ILE A 61 15.04 -14.34 6.59
N THR A 62 15.78 -13.38 7.13
CA THR A 62 17.18 -13.09 6.77
C THR A 62 18.09 -14.31 6.94
N ASN A 63 18.02 -14.97 8.09
CA ASN A 63 18.81 -16.17 8.37
C ASN A 63 18.39 -17.35 7.48
N SER A 64 17.10 -17.48 7.17
CA SER A 64 16.58 -18.55 6.31
C SER A 64 16.99 -18.39 4.84
N LEU A 65 17.08 -17.15 4.36
CA LEU A 65 17.47 -16.83 2.98
C LEU A 65 18.98 -16.58 2.80
N GLY A 66 19.71 -16.34 3.89
CA GLY A 66 21.15 -16.08 3.88
C GLY A 66 21.57 -14.73 3.28
N VAL A 67 20.63 -13.80 3.12
CA VAL A 67 20.87 -12.44 2.61
C VAL A 67 20.11 -11.42 3.46
N SER A 68 20.67 -10.23 3.65
CA SER A 68 19.97 -9.14 4.33
C SER A 68 18.99 -8.42 3.40
N PRO A 69 17.89 -7.86 3.91
CA PRO A 69 16.94 -7.13 3.08
C PRO A 69 17.45 -5.74 2.71
N ILE A 70 16.92 -5.23 1.61
CA ILE A 70 16.99 -3.83 1.23
C ILE A 70 15.64 -3.19 1.57
N LYS A 71 15.66 -2.10 2.34
CA LYS A 71 14.45 -1.37 2.69
C LYS A 71 14.20 -0.24 1.69
N ILE A 72 13.18 -0.39 0.86
CA ILE A 72 12.80 0.63 -0.13
C ILE A 72 11.40 1.15 0.20
N ASN A 73 11.26 2.48 0.21
CA ASN A 73 9.95 3.11 0.25
C ASN A 73 9.51 3.45 -1.16
N SER A 74 8.33 2.97 -1.55
CA SER A 74 7.74 3.25 -2.86
C SER A 74 7.52 4.75 -3.10
N SER A 75 7.56 5.58 -2.05
CA SER A 75 7.48 7.05 -2.17
C SER A 75 8.58 7.65 -3.06
N LEU A 76 9.68 6.93 -3.28
CA LEU A 76 10.74 7.39 -4.20
C LEU A 76 10.30 7.33 -5.67
N LEU A 77 9.39 6.41 -6.03
CA LEU A 77 8.99 6.18 -7.42
C LEU A 77 7.46 6.27 -7.64
N SER A 78 6.69 6.58 -6.60
CA SER A 78 5.23 6.67 -6.63
C SER A 78 4.70 7.72 -5.66
N ALA A 79 3.40 8.00 -5.76
CA ALA A 79 2.69 8.93 -4.90
C ALA A 79 2.21 8.33 -3.56
N GLN A 80 2.68 7.15 -3.14
CA GLN A 80 2.33 6.55 -1.83
C GLN A 80 3.55 6.38 -0.91
N ASN A 81 3.30 6.49 0.39
CA ASN A 81 4.20 5.94 1.39
C ASN A 81 3.94 4.43 1.51
N ARG A 82 4.89 3.60 1.08
CA ARG A 82 4.82 2.13 1.15
C ARG A 82 6.23 1.58 1.36
N PRO A 83 6.74 1.57 2.60
CA PRO A 83 8.01 0.94 2.93
C PRO A 83 7.87 -0.58 2.90
N ARG A 84 8.82 -1.26 2.23
CA ARG A 84 8.91 -2.71 2.10
C ARG A 84 10.34 -3.19 2.24
N LEU A 85 10.48 -4.44 2.64
CA LEU A 85 11.74 -5.16 2.75
C LEU A 85 11.85 -6.13 1.57
N TYR A 86 13.00 -6.11 0.90
CA TYR A 86 13.28 -6.94 -0.27
C TYR A 86 14.52 -7.80 -0.02
N TRP A 87 14.38 -9.12 0.00
CA TRP A 87 15.48 -10.07 0.07
C TRP A 87 15.75 -10.62 -1.33
N THR A 88 17.00 -10.50 -1.78
CA THR A 88 17.39 -10.98 -3.11
C THR A 88 18.88 -11.29 -3.15
N ASN A 89 19.27 -12.19 -4.05
CA ASN A 89 20.66 -12.43 -4.42
C ASN A 89 21.15 -11.53 -5.57
N ILE A 90 20.29 -10.70 -6.18
CA ILE A 90 20.67 -9.70 -7.18
C ILE A 90 21.65 -8.71 -6.55
N LYS A 91 22.86 -8.62 -7.11
CA LYS A 91 23.96 -7.86 -6.51
C LYS A 91 23.88 -6.37 -6.89
N GLY A 92 24.28 -5.51 -5.97
CA GLY A 92 24.48 -4.09 -6.24
C GLY A 92 23.21 -3.24 -6.28
N VAL A 93 22.04 -3.80 -5.95
CA VAL A 93 20.79 -3.03 -5.83
C VAL A 93 20.96 -1.90 -4.82
N ARG A 94 20.70 -0.67 -5.26
CA ARG A 94 20.75 0.56 -4.42
C ARG A 94 19.37 1.18 -4.28
N GLN A 95 19.24 2.19 -3.43
CA GLN A 95 18.02 3.00 -3.38
C GLN A 95 17.75 3.65 -4.76
N PRO A 96 16.51 3.64 -5.25
CA PRO A 96 16.15 4.39 -6.44
C PRO A 96 16.26 5.90 -6.20
N LYS A 97 16.52 6.66 -7.26
CA LYS A 97 16.45 8.12 -7.22
C LYS A 97 15.00 8.57 -7.11
N ASP A 98 14.73 9.55 -6.26
CA ASP A 98 13.39 10.10 -6.10
C ASP A 98 12.91 10.76 -7.40
N LYS A 99 11.76 10.32 -7.91
CA LYS A 99 11.05 10.93 -9.04
C LYS A 99 10.17 12.11 -8.62
N ASN A 100 10.05 12.38 -7.32
CA ASN A 100 9.25 13.45 -6.72
C ASN A 100 7.75 13.42 -7.09
N ILE A 101 7.21 12.24 -7.41
CA ILE A 101 5.81 12.08 -7.82
C ILE A 101 4.88 12.30 -6.62
N VAL A 102 4.03 13.30 -6.64
CA VAL A 102 3.09 13.59 -5.56
C VAL A 102 1.68 13.11 -5.89
N LEU A 103 0.80 13.15 -4.90
CA LEU A 103 -0.59 12.74 -5.05
C LEU A 103 -1.29 13.49 -6.18
N ASP A 104 -1.01 14.79 -6.34
CA ASP A 104 -1.57 15.61 -7.41
C ASP A 104 -1.24 15.11 -8.82
N ASP A 105 -0.06 14.50 -9.01
CA ASP A 105 0.37 13.99 -10.33
C ASP A 105 -0.44 12.78 -10.79
N ILE A 106 -1.15 12.11 -9.88
CA ILE A 106 -1.89 10.88 -10.19
C ILE A 106 -3.42 11.08 -10.19
N LEU A 107 -3.93 12.20 -9.69
CA LEU A 107 -5.36 12.47 -9.62
C LEU A 107 -5.96 12.59 -11.03
N CYS A 108 -7.17 12.06 -11.22
CA CYS A 108 -7.87 12.19 -12.48
C CYS A 108 -8.69 13.49 -12.50
N GLU A 109 -8.63 14.25 -13.60
CA GLU A 109 -9.42 15.47 -13.79
C GLU A 109 -10.93 15.19 -13.79
N ASN A 110 -11.35 14.06 -14.37
CA ASN A 110 -12.76 13.62 -14.44
C ASN A 110 -13.05 12.44 -13.50
N ALA A 111 -12.45 12.43 -12.31
CA ALA A 111 -12.68 11.38 -11.32
C ALA A 111 -14.15 11.29 -10.89
N ASP A 112 -14.64 10.09 -10.57
CA ASP A 112 -15.90 9.94 -9.81
C ASP A 112 -15.80 10.74 -8.50
N THR A 113 -16.70 11.71 -8.35
CA THR A 113 -16.78 12.60 -7.20
C THR A 113 -17.89 12.22 -6.23
N LYS A 114 -18.32 10.96 -6.22
CA LYS A 114 -19.31 10.46 -5.27
C LYS A 114 -18.89 10.78 -3.84
N ASP A 115 -19.73 11.54 -3.17
CA ASP A 115 -19.50 11.96 -1.79
C ASP A 115 -19.57 10.77 -0.83
N VAL A 116 -18.65 10.73 0.14
CA VAL A 116 -18.60 9.73 1.21
C VAL A 116 -18.72 10.35 2.61
N SER A 117 -19.11 11.62 2.70
CA SER A 117 -19.25 12.34 3.98
C SER A 117 -20.37 11.76 4.88
N TYR A 118 -21.33 11.05 4.29
CA TYR A 118 -22.37 10.33 5.02
C TYR A 118 -21.82 9.19 5.90
N CYS A 119 -20.59 8.71 5.64
CA CYS A 119 -19.99 7.66 6.45
C CYS A 119 -19.67 8.18 7.86
N LEU A 120 -20.14 7.45 8.88
CA LEU A 120 -19.96 7.83 10.30
C LEU A 120 -18.48 8.04 10.69
N THR A 121 -17.55 7.28 10.10
CA THR A 121 -16.11 7.47 10.32
C THR A 121 -15.64 8.84 9.85
N VAL A 122 -16.14 9.33 8.70
CA VAL A 122 -15.81 10.66 8.16
C VAL A 122 -16.40 11.76 9.05
N GLN A 123 -17.68 11.64 9.42
CA GLN A 123 -18.35 12.60 10.31
C GLN A 123 -17.63 12.75 11.66
N ARG A 124 -17.24 11.62 12.27
CA ARG A 124 -16.47 11.62 13.53
C ARG A 124 -15.04 12.11 13.38
N CYS A 125 -14.50 12.14 12.16
CA CYS A 125 -13.13 12.58 11.88
C CYS A 125 -13.01 14.10 11.83
N LEU A 126 -13.95 14.82 11.21
CA LEU A 126 -13.81 16.27 10.98
C LEU A 126 -13.56 17.07 12.28
N PRO A 127 -14.33 16.88 13.38
CA PRO A 127 -14.03 17.58 14.65
C PRO A 127 -12.65 17.23 15.21
N LYS A 128 -12.19 15.99 15.04
CA LYS A 128 -10.86 15.56 15.51
C LYS A 128 -9.73 16.23 14.73
N LEU A 129 -9.91 16.44 13.42
CA LEU A 129 -8.94 17.16 12.59
C LEU A 129 -8.82 18.62 13.05
N ILE A 130 -9.94 19.27 13.40
CA ILE A 130 -9.93 20.62 13.97
C ILE A 130 -9.17 20.67 15.29
N VAL A 131 -9.45 19.75 16.22
CA VAL A 131 -8.74 19.70 17.51
C VAL A 131 -7.24 19.51 17.30
N LYS A 132 -6.84 18.71 16.31
CA LYS A 132 -5.44 18.35 16.08
C LYS A 132 -4.65 19.40 15.29
N TYR A 133 -5.26 20.02 14.29
CA TYR A 133 -4.56 20.89 13.33
C TYR A 133 -5.07 22.33 13.34
N GLY A 134 -6.23 22.60 13.92
CA GLY A 134 -6.90 23.91 13.89
C GLY A 134 -7.62 24.23 12.58
N TYR A 135 -7.65 23.29 11.63
CA TYR A 135 -8.33 23.40 10.33
C TYR A 135 -8.63 22.02 9.76
N ILE A 136 -9.54 21.97 8.77
CA ILE A 136 -9.79 20.77 7.95
C ILE A 136 -8.82 20.78 6.77
N PRO A 137 -7.91 19.80 6.67
CA PRO A 137 -7.02 19.66 5.54
C PRO A 137 -7.76 19.24 4.28
N GLU A 138 -7.19 19.58 3.12
CA GLU A 138 -7.73 19.21 1.80
C GLU A 138 -7.80 17.69 1.61
N ARG A 139 -6.86 16.96 2.23
CA ARG A 139 -6.74 15.50 2.14
C ARG A 139 -6.45 14.91 3.50
N PHE A 140 -7.07 13.79 3.81
CA PHE A 140 -6.99 13.18 5.14
C PHE A 140 -7.30 11.70 5.13
N ASN A 141 -6.90 11.01 6.20
CA ASN A 141 -7.37 9.67 6.52
C ASN A 141 -8.44 9.76 7.63
N ALA A 142 -9.66 9.29 7.34
CA ALA A 142 -10.76 9.36 8.29
C ALA A 142 -10.64 8.41 9.48
N TYR A 143 -9.95 7.27 9.31
CA TYR A 143 -9.83 6.25 10.34
C TYR A 143 -8.98 6.73 11.54
N ASN A 144 -7.86 7.39 11.27
CA ASN A 144 -6.92 7.85 12.30
C ASN A 144 -6.91 9.39 12.48
N ALA A 145 -7.76 10.13 11.76
CA ALA A 145 -7.81 11.58 11.77
C ALA A 145 -6.43 12.22 11.54
N SER A 146 -5.77 11.85 10.44
CA SER A 146 -4.50 12.42 10.00
C SER A 146 -4.63 13.24 8.73
N GLU A 147 -3.86 14.32 8.65
CA GLU A 147 -3.67 15.08 7.41
C GLU A 147 -2.81 14.25 6.44
N ILE A 148 -3.15 14.31 5.15
CA ILE A 148 -2.35 13.77 4.05
C ILE A 148 -1.90 14.94 3.19
N LYS A 149 -0.58 15.06 2.98
CA LYS A 149 0.00 16.13 2.17
C LYS A 149 0.32 15.62 0.76
N ASN A 150 1.56 15.18 0.56
CA ASN A 150 2.09 14.90 -0.78
C ASN A 150 1.99 13.43 -1.19
N LYS A 151 1.90 12.50 -0.23
CA LYS A 151 1.93 11.06 -0.50
C LYS A 151 0.75 10.40 0.19
N ALA A 152 0.02 9.57 -0.56
CA ALA A 152 -1.07 8.76 -0.06
C ALA A 152 -0.59 7.76 1.02
N CYS A 153 -1.55 7.28 1.81
CA CYS A 153 -1.34 6.19 2.77
C CYS A 153 -0.93 4.89 2.06
N THR A 154 -0.28 3.98 2.80
CA THR A 154 0.06 2.65 2.29
C THR A 154 -1.22 1.90 1.91
N LEU A 155 -1.39 1.58 0.62
CA LEU A 155 -2.51 0.77 0.17
C LEU A 155 -2.49 -0.63 0.81
N SER A 156 -3.66 -1.13 1.17
CA SER A 156 -3.88 -2.47 1.71
C SER A 156 -5.24 -2.99 1.26
N ARG A 157 -5.65 -4.18 1.73
CA ARG A 157 -6.99 -4.73 1.48
C ARG A 157 -8.11 -4.06 2.28
N GLY A 158 -7.77 -3.05 3.09
CA GLY A 158 -8.74 -2.34 3.92
C GLY A 158 -9.73 -1.50 3.11
N SER A 159 -10.80 -1.07 3.77
CA SER A 159 -11.75 -0.11 3.21
C SER A 159 -11.07 1.21 2.84
N MET A 160 -11.36 1.71 1.64
CA MET A 160 -10.86 3.01 1.14
C MET A 160 -11.55 4.23 1.79
N ILE A 161 -12.32 4.00 2.86
CA ILE A 161 -12.95 5.05 3.66
C ILE A 161 -12.63 4.84 5.15
N THR A 162 -12.84 3.62 5.64
CA THR A 162 -12.89 3.32 7.08
C THR A 162 -11.64 2.62 7.61
N SER A 163 -10.52 2.64 6.86
CA SER A 163 -9.27 2.01 7.29
C SER A 163 -8.06 2.92 7.10
N SER A 164 -6.93 2.52 7.66
CA SER A 164 -5.67 3.29 7.62
C SER A 164 -5.04 3.40 6.23
N CYS A 165 -5.48 2.61 5.24
CA CYS A 165 -5.02 2.75 3.86
C CYS A 165 -5.80 3.80 3.05
N ALA A 166 -6.94 4.28 3.58
CA ALA A 166 -7.78 5.25 2.91
C ALA A 166 -7.07 6.60 2.72
N THR A 167 -7.21 7.19 1.55
CA THR A 167 -6.87 8.59 1.27
C THR A 167 -8.14 9.25 0.78
N LEU A 168 -8.69 10.14 1.60
CA LEU A 168 -9.85 10.96 1.25
C LEU A 168 -9.40 12.36 0.88
N LEU A 169 -10.11 12.99 -0.05
CA LEU A 169 -9.85 14.35 -0.47
C LEU A 169 -11.15 15.10 -0.77
N PHE A 170 -11.09 16.42 -0.63
CA PHE A 170 -12.14 17.32 -1.10
C PHE A 170 -11.98 17.54 -2.61
N ALA A 171 -12.98 17.12 -3.39
CA ALA A 171 -13.07 17.38 -4.82
C ALA A 171 -14.05 18.53 -5.07
N LYS A 172 -13.60 19.59 -5.74
CA LYS A 172 -14.43 20.75 -6.08
C LYS A 172 -15.40 20.36 -7.20
N VAL A 173 -16.70 20.56 -6.99
CA VAL A 173 -17.76 20.21 -7.95
C VAL A 173 -18.90 21.22 -7.89
N GLU A 174 -19.61 21.42 -9.00
CA GLU A 174 -20.69 22.43 -9.09
C GLU A 174 -21.86 22.13 -8.13
N SER A 175 -22.23 20.86 -7.98
CA SER A 175 -23.34 20.40 -7.14
C SER A 175 -22.87 19.74 -5.84
N GLY A 176 -21.74 20.22 -5.28
CA GLY A 176 -21.15 19.64 -4.07
C GLY A 176 -22.04 19.79 -2.83
N VAL A 177 -21.95 18.81 -1.93
CA VAL A 177 -22.73 18.79 -0.68
C VAL A 177 -22.14 19.70 0.39
N HIS A 178 -20.82 19.95 0.33
CA HIS A 178 -20.12 20.87 1.23
C HIS A 178 -19.89 22.21 0.56
N THR A 179 -19.95 23.30 1.33
CA THR A 179 -19.68 24.65 0.84
C THR A 179 -18.55 25.31 1.60
N VAL A 180 -17.56 25.82 0.89
CA VAL A 180 -16.49 26.66 1.43
C VAL A 180 -16.75 28.11 1.03
N LYS A 181 -16.75 29.00 2.03
CA LYS A 181 -16.85 30.45 1.83
C LYS A 181 -15.93 31.17 2.81
N ASN A 182 -15.07 32.05 2.30
CA ASN A 182 -14.10 32.81 3.09
C ASN A 182 -13.25 31.91 4.03
N GLY A 183 -12.81 30.75 3.55
CA GLY A 183 -12.01 29.79 4.33
C GLY A 183 -12.78 29.03 5.42
N ILE A 184 -14.11 29.05 5.39
CA ILE A 184 -14.97 28.29 6.31
C ILE A 184 -15.78 27.23 5.54
N LEU A 185 -15.59 25.97 5.90
CA LEU A 185 -16.34 24.79 5.43
C LEU A 185 -17.64 24.65 6.22
N ASP A 186 -18.76 24.60 5.52
CA ASP A 186 -20.13 24.41 6.03
C ASP A 186 -20.53 25.36 7.16
N GLY A 187 -19.93 26.57 7.18
CA GLY A 187 -20.13 27.55 8.24
C GLY A 187 -19.59 27.14 9.61
N GLN A 188 -18.89 26.01 9.71
CA GLN A 188 -18.47 25.41 10.99
C GLN A 188 -16.96 25.31 11.15
N TYR A 189 -16.25 24.95 10.08
CA TYR A 189 -14.87 24.48 10.19
C TYR A 189 -13.91 25.34 9.38
N LYS A 190 -12.82 25.81 9.98
CA LYS A 190 -11.74 26.49 9.25
C LYS A 190 -11.11 25.54 8.23
N THR A 191 -10.81 26.01 7.02
CA THR A 191 -10.08 25.26 5.99
C THR A 191 -9.27 26.20 5.09
N PHE A 192 -8.34 25.65 4.32
CA PHE A 192 -7.57 26.36 3.30
C PHE A 192 -8.04 26.06 1.88
N LEU A 193 -9.13 25.30 1.74
CA LEU A 193 -9.80 25.12 0.45
C LEU A 193 -10.25 26.48 -0.12
N LYS A 194 -10.23 26.59 -1.44
CA LYS A 194 -10.76 27.76 -2.15
C LYS A 194 -12.29 27.80 -2.01
N ASP A 195 -12.87 28.98 -2.19
CA ASP A 195 -14.32 29.13 -2.17
C ASP A 195 -14.99 28.30 -3.29
N GLY A 196 -16.11 27.66 -2.94
CA GLY A 196 -16.90 26.84 -3.84
C GLY A 196 -17.57 25.66 -3.15
N LYS A 197 -18.06 24.72 -3.95
CA LYS A 197 -18.74 23.52 -3.47
C LYS A 197 -17.87 22.28 -3.66
N TYR A 198 -17.97 21.33 -2.74
CA TYR A 198 -17.10 20.18 -2.65
C TYR A 198 -17.86 18.91 -2.26
N ASN A 199 -17.33 17.78 -2.70
CA ASN A 199 -17.63 16.46 -2.15
C ASN A 199 -16.35 15.90 -1.50
N ILE A 200 -16.50 15.11 -0.44
CA ILE A 200 -15.41 14.29 0.09
C ILE A 200 -15.45 12.97 -0.66
N ARG A 201 -14.37 12.62 -1.37
CA ARG A 201 -14.28 11.36 -2.14
C ARG A 201 -13.08 10.51 -1.73
N LYS A 202 -13.18 9.21 -2.00
CA LYS A 202 -12.03 8.30 -2.02
C LYS A 202 -11.25 8.46 -3.34
N LEU A 203 -10.03 7.93 -3.38
CA LEU A 203 -9.35 7.68 -4.66
C LEU A 203 -10.17 6.69 -5.49
N ASN A 204 -10.29 6.96 -6.78
CA ASN A 204 -10.93 6.04 -7.73
C ASN A 204 -9.97 4.90 -8.12
N ILE A 205 -10.44 3.91 -8.86
CA ILE A 205 -9.62 2.73 -9.19
C ILE A 205 -8.39 3.12 -10.03
N THR A 206 -8.53 3.99 -11.02
CA THR A 206 -7.41 4.46 -11.85
C THR A 206 -6.34 5.15 -11.01
N GLU A 207 -6.73 6.00 -10.07
CA GLU A 207 -5.81 6.65 -9.14
C GLU A 207 -5.11 5.63 -8.22
N ILE A 208 -5.82 4.58 -7.80
CA ILE A 208 -5.26 3.48 -6.99
C ILE A 208 -4.31 2.61 -7.83
N GLU A 209 -4.59 2.37 -9.12
CA GLU A 209 -3.69 1.72 -10.08
C GLU A 209 -2.39 2.53 -10.23
N ARG A 210 -2.51 3.85 -10.47
CA ARG A 210 -1.39 4.78 -10.57
C ARG A 210 -0.54 4.84 -9.30
N LEU A 211 -1.14 4.68 -8.11
CA LEU A 211 -0.37 4.58 -6.86
C LEU A 211 0.62 3.41 -6.87
N GLN A 212 0.28 2.30 -7.53
CA GLN A 212 1.19 1.15 -7.70
C GLN A 212 2.01 1.22 -8.99
N ASN A 213 1.96 2.34 -9.72
CA ASN A 213 2.52 2.49 -11.07
C ASN A 213 1.99 1.45 -12.07
N LEU A 214 0.75 1.00 -11.88
CA LEU A 214 0.06 0.19 -12.88
C LEU A 214 -0.46 1.10 -14.00
N PRO A 215 -0.53 0.60 -15.25
CA PRO A 215 -1.25 1.29 -16.32
C PRO A 215 -2.71 1.54 -15.95
N ASP A 216 -3.28 2.62 -16.49
CA ASP A 216 -4.71 2.90 -16.35
C ASP A 216 -5.54 1.74 -16.93
N GLY A 217 -6.51 1.25 -16.15
CA GLY A 217 -7.36 0.13 -16.55
C GLY A 217 -6.70 -1.24 -16.43
N TYR A 218 -5.50 -1.35 -15.83
CA TYR A 218 -4.79 -2.63 -15.71
C TYR A 218 -5.61 -3.72 -14.99
N THR A 219 -6.45 -3.32 -14.04
CA THR A 219 -7.33 -4.26 -13.31
C THR A 219 -8.76 -4.28 -13.83
N ASP A 220 -9.02 -3.69 -14.99
CA ASP A 220 -10.35 -3.65 -15.61
C ASP A 220 -10.70 -5.00 -16.25
N LEU A 221 -11.05 -5.94 -15.39
CA LEU A 221 -11.32 -7.33 -15.75
C LEU A 221 -12.83 -7.61 -15.69
N PRO A 222 -13.36 -8.41 -16.64
CA PRO A 222 -14.78 -8.76 -16.64
C PRO A 222 -15.15 -9.52 -15.36
N ASN A 223 -16.32 -9.21 -14.80
CA ASN A 223 -16.89 -9.84 -13.61
C ASN A 223 -16.10 -9.63 -12.30
N ILE A 224 -15.22 -8.62 -12.22
CA ILE A 224 -14.53 -8.23 -11.00
C ILE A 224 -15.07 -6.90 -10.49
N SER A 225 -15.54 -6.86 -9.24
CA SER A 225 -16.03 -5.63 -8.62
C SER A 225 -14.88 -4.67 -8.30
N GLU A 226 -15.17 -3.37 -8.23
CA GLU A 226 -14.21 -2.34 -7.81
C GLU A 226 -13.53 -2.65 -6.47
N GLN A 227 -14.29 -3.21 -5.52
CA GLN A 227 -13.73 -3.61 -4.23
C GLN A 227 -12.65 -4.69 -4.40
N LYS A 228 -12.92 -5.73 -5.20
CA LYS A 228 -11.95 -6.79 -5.47
C LYS A 228 -10.72 -6.24 -6.19
N ARG A 229 -10.91 -5.33 -7.16
CA ARG A 229 -9.81 -4.61 -7.83
C ARG A 229 -8.94 -3.87 -6.83
N THR A 230 -9.55 -3.10 -5.93
CA THR A 230 -8.85 -2.39 -4.86
C THR A 230 -8.04 -3.34 -3.97
N GLU A 231 -8.62 -4.47 -3.55
CA GLU A 231 -7.92 -5.46 -2.73
C GLU A 231 -6.72 -6.09 -3.46
N MET A 232 -6.87 -6.40 -4.75
CA MET A 232 -5.78 -6.89 -5.60
C MET A 232 -4.64 -5.87 -5.68
N ILE A 233 -4.96 -4.61 -5.96
CA ILE A 233 -3.96 -3.54 -6.07
C ILE A 233 -3.29 -3.27 -4.71
N GLY A 234 -4.04 -3.35 -3.61
CA GLY A 234 -3.50 -3.18 -2.26
C GLY A 234 -2.45 -4.24 -1.88
N ASN A 235 -2.62 -5.46 -2.38
CA ASN A 235 -1.66 -6.56 -2.22
C ASN A 235 -0.50 -6.52 -3.22
N ALA A 236 -0.64 -5.82 -4.35
CA ALA A 236 0.36 -5.78 -5.39
C ALA A 236 1.67 -5.08 -4.94
N TRP A 237 2.72 -5.35 -5.71
CA TRP A 237 3.96 -4.58 -5.67
C TRP A 237 3.81 -3.28 -6.46
N THR A 238 4.62 -2.29 -6.08
CA THR A 238 4.78 -1.08 -6.89
C THR A 238 5.69 -1.42 -8.07
N VAL A 239 5.16 -1.30 -9.29
CA VAL A 239 5.80 -1.78 -10.52
C VAL A 239 7.21 -1.24 -10.67
N ASP A 240 7.37 0.09 -10.56
CA ASP A 240 8.66 0.76 -10.75
C ASP A 240 9.74 0.32 -9.74
N ILE A 241 9.34 -0.10 -8.53
CA ILE A 241 10.28 -0.62 -7.54
C ILE A 241 10.82 -1.99 -7.99
N ILE A 242 9.94 -2.84 -8.49
CA ILE A 242 10.33 -4.16 -9.00
C ILE A 242 11.19 -4.01 -10.26
N SER A 243 10.79 -3.14 -11.20
CA SER A 243 11.58 -2.81 -12.38
C SER A 243 12.97 -2.27 -12.01
N HIS A 244 13.05 -1.39 -11.00
CA HIS A 244 14.33 -0.89 -10.48
C HIS A 244 15.21 -2.03 -9.94
N ILE A 245 14.68 -2.92 -9.09
CA ILE A 245 15.44 -4.06 -8.57
C ILE A 245 15.92 -4.97 -9.71
N PHE A 246 15.05 -5.27 -10.66
CA PHE A 246 15.35 -6.17 -11.78
C PHE A 246 16.34 -5.56 -12.79
N SER A 247 16.49 -4.24 -12.85
CA SER A 247 17.51 -3.58 -13.69
C SER A 247 18.95 -3.95 -13.30
N TYR A 248 19.17 -4.51 -12.11
CA TYR A 248 20.48 -4.98 -11.64
C TYR A 248 20.74 -6.46 -11.95
N MET A 249 19.77 -7.17 -12.53
CA MET A 249 20.02 -8.52 -13.02
C MET A 249 21.03 -8.45 -14.16
N ARG A 250 21.99 -9.38 -14.19
CA ARG A 250 22.90 -9.47 -15.33
C ARG A 250 22.06 -9.87 -16.53
N THR A 251 22.00 -9.03 -17.55
CA THR A 251 21.66 -9.50 -18.88
C THR A 251 22.75 -10.51 -19.25
N LYS A 252 22.40 -11.78 -19.48
CA LYS A 252 23.30 -12.68 -20.17
C LYS A 252 23.59 -11.97 -21.50
N GLU A 253 24.79 -11.41 -21.66
CA GLU A 253 25.26 -11.03 -22.98
C GLU A 253 25.10 -12.29 -23.84
N ASN A 254 24.44 -12.14 -24.99
CA ASN A 254 24.36 -13.19 -25.97
C ASN A 254 25.79 -13.60 -26.32
N GLY A 255 26.23 -14.72 -25.75
CA GLY A 255 27.54 -15.29 -26.05
C GLY A 255 27.59 -15.66 -27.52
N ASN A 256 28.42 -14.93 -28.26
CA ASN A 256 29.15 -15.49 -29.40
C ASN A 256 30.35 -16.27 -28.87
#